data_AF-A0A398CMN1-F1
#
_entry.id   AF-A0A398CMN1-F1
#
_cell.length_a   1.000
_cell.length_b   1.000
_cell.length_c   1.000
_cell.angle_alpha   90.00
_cell.angle_beta   90.00
_cell.angle_gamma   90.00
#
_symmetry.space_group_name_H-M   'P 1'
#
loop_
_entity.id
_entity.type
_entity.pdbx_description
1 polymer ?
#
loop_
_entity_poly.entity_id
_entity_poly.type
_entity_poly.pdbx_seq_one_letter_code
_entity_poly.pdbx_strand_id
1 'polypeptide(L)'
;MQRKAYSTGIFFMAPITIIIFVFMVYPILQSVFYSLTDWTGIGGYHFVGFSNYKDIFSDEGFTDALKRTLFIGFSRRTRQLFRLLFAILLDQSLKTKSLLRALFYIPNVIPTVVAAFVWRYILDSNTGLLNKAMVELFGSGSSILWLDSPDYVVYTIIFITVWQMWGPILIIYLAALQGVPHEMRKR
;
A
#
# COMPACT_ATOMS: atom_id res chain seq x y z
N MET A 1 18.91 -41.27 8.91
CA MET A 1 18.35 -40.57 7.73
C MET A 1 17.91 -39.14 8.04
N GLN A 2 17.16 -38.88 9.13
CA GLN A 2 16.66 -37.53 9.48
C GLN A 2 17.76 -36.43 9.58
N ARG A 3 18.92 -36.72 10.20
CA ARG A 3 20.05 -35.76 10.31
C ARG A 3 20.62 -35.28 8.96
N LYS A 4 20.68 -36.14 7.93
CA LYS A 4 21.13 -35.75 6.59
C LYS A 4 20.08 -34.86 5.90
N ALA A 5 18.79 -35.15 6.10
CA ALA A 5 17.71 -34.32 5.57
C ALA A 5 17.72 -32.89 6.13
N TYR A 6 18.00 -32.72 7.43
CA TYR A 6 18.14 -31.38 8.04
C TYR A 6 19.36 -30.61 7.50
N SER A 7 20.51 -31.27 7.35
CA SER A 7 21.72 -30.64 6.79
C SER A 7 21.51 -30.19 5.33
N THR A 8 20.84 -31.01 4.53
CA THR A 8 20.48 -30.65 3.14
C THR A 8 19.47 -29.49 3.12
N GLY A 9 18.45 -29.51 3.98
CA GLY A 9 17.49 -28.41 4.11
C GLY A 9 18.15 -27.08 4.48
N ILE A 10 19.06 -27.07 5.46
CA ILE A 10 19.81 -25.88 5.87
C ILE A 10 20.67 -25.36 4.71
N PHE A 11 21.32 -26.25 3.96
CA PHE A 11 22.13 -25.84 2.81
C PHE A 11 21.30 -25.15 1.72
N PHE A 12 20.08 -25.64 1.44
CA PHE A 12 19.18 -25.00 0.49
C PHE A 12 18.58 -23.68 1.00
N MET A 13 18.39 -23.53 2.32
CA MET A 13 17.89 -22.29 2.93
C MET A 13 19.00 -21.25 3.14
N ALA A 14 20.26 -21.67 3.26
CA ALA A 14 21.37 -20.78 3.58
C ALA A 14 21.48 -19.56 2.64
N PRO A 15 21.40 -19.69 1.30
CA PRO A 15 21.51 -18.54 0.41
C PRO A 15 20.44 -17.47 0.66
N ILE A 16 19.17 -17.88 0.80
CA ILE A 16 18.07 -16.93 1.04
C ILE A 16 18.16 -16.33 2.44
N THR A 17 18.55 -17.12 3.44
CA THR A 17 18.75 -16.63 4.82
C THR A 17 19.87 -15.61 4.89
N ILE A 18 21.00 -15.85 4.20
CA ILE A 18 22.13 -14.90 4.14
C ILE A 18 21.68 -13.59 3.49
N ILE A 19 20.96 -13.66 2.36
CA ILE A 19 20.45 -12.45 1.68
C ILE A 19 19.52 -11.66 2.61
N ILE A 20 18.55 -12.33 3.26
CA ILE A 20 17.66 -11.67 4.22
C ILE A 20 18.45 -11.04 5.36
N PHE A 21 19.45 -11.73 5.89
CA PHE A 21 20.20 -11.21 7.03
C PHE A 21 21.03 -9.98 6.64
N VAL A 22 21.76 -10.04 5.52
CA VAL A 22 22.66 -8.97 5.07
C VAL A 22 21.90 -7.75 4.57
N PHE A 23 20.81 -7.94 3.83
CA PHE A 23 20.12 -6.83 3.15
C PHE A 23 18.86 -6.35 3.86
N MET A 24 18.34 -7.08 4.86
CA MET A 24 17.17 -6.67 5.63
C MET A 24 17.47 -6.56 7.11
N VAL A 25 17.93 -7.63 7.76
CA VAL A 25 18.12 -7.63 9.23
C VAL A 25 19.25 -6.69 9.64
N TYR A 26 20.40 -6.77 8.98
CA TYR A 26 21.55 -5.95 9.31
C TYR A 26 21.28 -4.43 9.19
N PRO A 27 20.71 -3.91 8.08
CA PRO A 27 20.33 -2.50 7.99
C PRO A 27 19.29 -2.08 9.03
N ILE A 28 18.34 -2.94 9.40
CA ILE A 28 17.36 -2.64 10.45
C ILE A 28 18.08 -2.46 11.80
N LEU A 29 18.97 -3.39 12.16
CA LEU A 29 19.74 -3.29 13.39
C LEU A 29 20.63 -2.03 13.42
N GLN A 30 21.23 -1.68 12.27
CA GLN A 30 21.98 -0.44 12.11
C GLN A 30 21.10 0.79 12.31
N SER A 31 19.92 0.84 11.71
CA SER A 31 18.97 1.96 11.89
C SER A 31 18.51 2.10 13.35
N VAL A 32 18.29 0.99 14.06
CA VAL A 32 17.96 1.01 15.50
C VAL A 32 19.15 1.46 16.35
N PHE A 33 20.37 1.09 15.96
CA PHE A 33 21.56 1.58 16.64
C PHE A 33 21.75 3.09 16.41
N TYR A 34 21.65 3.55 15.17
CA TYR A 34 21.82 4.95 14.81
C TYR A 34 20.71 5.85 15.37
N SER A 35 19.49 5.34 15.57
CA SER A 35 18.43 6.11 16.24
C SER A 35 18.74 6.42 17.71
N LEU A 36 19.72 5.73 18.32
CA LEU A 36 20.24 6.02 19.66
C LEU A 36 21.47 6.93 19.64
N THR A 37 21.83 7.45 18.46
CA THR A 37 22.99 8.33 18.25
C THR A 37 22.57 9.68 17.66
N ASP A 38 23.41 10.69 17.72
CA ASP A 38 23.21 11.99 17.07
C ASP A 38 23.69 12.02 15.60
N TRP A 39 23.77 10.85 14.95
CA TRP A 39 24.36 10.72 13.63
C TRP A 39 23.52 11.42 12.55
N THR A 40 24.15 12.39 11.86
CA THR A 40 23.53 13.14 10.75
C THR A 40 23.74 12.49 9.38
N GLY A 41 24.34 11.29 9.34
CA GLY A 41 24.67 10.55 8.11
C GLY A 41 26.04 10.91 7.52
N ILE A 42 26.70 11.96 8.03
CA ILE A 42 28.03 12.39 7.61
C ILE A 42 28.89 12.62 8.85
N GLY A 43 30.13 12.13 8.84
CA GLY A 43 31.05 12.26 9.97
C GLY A 43 30.83 11.22 11.07
N GLY A 44 31.34 11.51 12.26
CA GLY A 44 31.22 10.65 13.44
C GLY A 44 29.83 10.72 14.09
N TYR A 45 29.61 9.85 15.08
CA TYR A 45 28.40 9.83 15.89
C TYR A 45 28.75 9.70 17.36
N HIS A 46 27.88 10.23 18.21
CA HIS A 46 27.90 10.09 19.65
C HIS A 46 26.64 9.37 20.11
N PHE A 47 26.80 8.48 21.09
CA PHE A 47 25.67 7.78 21.68
C PHE A 47 24.90 8.73 22.61
N VAL A 48 23.65 9.03 22.28
CA VAL A 48 22.77 9.93 23.02
C VAL A 48 21.60 9.21 23.69
N GLY A 49 21.53 7.88 23.52
CA GLY A 49 20.48 7.05 24.12
C GLY A 49 19.10 7.39 23.56
N PHE A 50 18.14 7.66 24.42
CA PHE A 50 16.74 7.90 24.02
C PHE A 50 16.39 9.39 23.80
N SER A 51 17.36 10.30 23.71
CA SER A 51 17.10 11.74 23.51
C SER A 51 16.27 12.00 22.25
N ASN A 52 16.68 11.41 21.11
CA ASN A 52 15.98 11.55 19.83
C ASN A 52 14.50 11.17 19.92
N TYR A 53 14.16 10.16 20.73
CA TYR A 53 12.78 9.75 20.95
C TYR A 53 12.01 10.76 21.81
N LYS A 54 12.64 11.35 22.84
CA LYS A 54 11.98 12.40 23.64
C LYS A 54 11.68 13.64 22.79
N ASP A 55 12.63 14.02 21.95
CA ASP A 55 12.53 15.20 21.09
C ASP A 55 11.42 15.00 20.05
N ILE A 56 11.38 13.85 19.38
CA ILE A 56 10.36 13.58 18.35
C ILE A 56 8.94 13.47 18.91
N PHE A 57 8.76 12.92 20.13
CA PHE A 57 7.45 12.83 20.75
C PHE A 57 6.97 14.16 21.35
N SER A 58 7.87 15.13 21.51
CA SER A 58 7.55 16.49 21.94
C SER A 58 7.31 17.45 20.78
N ASP A 59 7.57 17.01 19.54
CA ASP A 59 7.30 17.76 18.31
C ASP A 59 5.82 17.61 17.89
N GLU A 60 5.11 18.75 17.83
CA GLU A 60 3.72 18.82 17.36
C GLU A 60 3.58 18.36 15.90
N GLY A 61 4.57 18.68 15.06
CA GLY A 61 4.60 18.28 13.66
C GLY A 61 4.68 16.77 13.48
N PHE A 62 5.50 16.08 14.30
CA PHE A 62 5.56 14.62 14.29
C PHE A 62 4.23 14.00 14.70
N THR A 63 3.61 14.52 15.76
CA THR A 63 2.35 13.99 16.29
C THR A 63 1.23 14.11 15.24
N ASP A 64 1.16 15.24 14.53
CA ASP A 64 0.15 15.43 13.49
C ASP A 64 0.44 14.59 12.24
N ALA A 65 1.70 14.46 11.83
CA ALA A 65 2.09 13.55 10.76
C ALA A 65 1.75 12.09 11.11
N LEU A 66 1.98 11.67 12.35
CA LEU A 66 1.64 10.34 12.85
C LEU A 66 0.13 10.09 12.81
N LYS A 67 -0.69 11.03 13.31
CA LYS A 67 -2.16 10.95 13.24
C LYS A 67 -2.65 10.79 11.80
N ARG A 68 -2.13 11.63 10.87
CA ARG A 68 -2.48 11.56 9.44
C ARG A 68 -2.09 10.21 8.83
N THR A 69 -0.91 9.69 9.18
CA THR A 69 -0.40 8.41 8.69
C THR A 69 -1.26 7.24 9.19
N LEU A 70 -1.61 7.24 10.48
CA LEU A 70 -2.51 6.24 11.08
C LEU A 70 -3.92 6.31 10.48
N PHE A 71 -4.45 7.52 10.29
CA PHE A 71 -5.74 7.73 9.63
C PHE A 71 -5.72 7.13 8.21
N ILE A 72 -4.72 7.47 7.40
CA ILE A 72 -4.57 6.91 6.04
C ILE A 72 -4.48 5.38 6.08
N GLY A 73 -3.68 4.83 6.99
CA GLY A 73 -3.52 3.38 7.17
C GLY A 73 -4.83 2.69 7.53
N PHE A 74 -5.59 3.23 8.47
CA PHE A 74 -6.86 2.66 8.90
C PHE A 74 -7.95 2.81 7.84
N SER A 75 -8.06 3.98 7.19
CA SER A 75 -8.97 4.18 6.06
C SER A 75 -8.68 3.22 4.91
N ARG A 76 -7.41 2.84 4.67
CA ARG A 76 -7.07 1.81 3.68
C ARG A 76 -7.61 0.44 4.07
N ARG A 77 -7.62 0.11 5.36
CA ARG A 77 -8.11 -1.17 5.87
C ARG A 77 -9.62 -1.32 5.74
N THR A 78 -10.42 -0.28 5.99
CA THR A 78 -11.88 -0.34 5.82
C THR A 78 -12.29 -0.70 4.39
N ARG A 79 -11.47 -0.31 3.40
CA ARG A 79 -11.73 -0.61 1.99
C ARG A 79 -11.46 -2.05 1.58
N GLN A 80 -10.82 -2.85 2.44
CA GLN A 80 -10.62 -4.27 2.22
C GLN A 80 -11.95 -5.04 2.20
N LEU A 81 -12.95 -4.58 2.97
CA LEU A 81 -14.29 -5.17 2.98
C LEU A 81 -14.94 -5.09 1.59
N PHE A 82 -14.82 -3.96 0.90
CA PHE A 82 -15.33 -3.82 -0.47
C PHE A 82 -14.65 -4.80 -1.43
N ARG A 83 -13.34 -5.03 -1.31
CA ARG A 83 -12.63 -6.00 -2.16
C ARG A 83 -13.13 -7.42 -1.95
N LEU A 84 -13.45 -7.81 -0.72
CA LEU A 84 -14.06 -9.10 -0.42
C LEU A 84 -15.47 -9.21 -1.02
N LEU A 85 -16.30 -8.17 -0.90
CA LEU A 85 -17.63 -8.14 -1.51
C LEU A 85 -17.54 -8.32 -3.04
N PHE A 86 -16.63 -7.61 -3.69
CA PHE A 86 -16.38 -7.77 -5.13
C PHE A 86 -15.83 -9.16 -5.49
N ALA A 87 -14.99 -9.76 -4.64
CA ALA A 87 -14.52 -11.13 -4.84
C ALA A 87 -15.67 -12.13 -4.84
N ILE A 88 -16.59 -12.01 -3.88
CA ILE A 88 -17.79 -12.87 -3.81
C ILE A 88 -18.65 -12.70 -5.07
N LEU A 89 -18.89 -11.46 -5.51
CA LEU A 89 -19.66 -11.19 -6.73
C LEU A 89 -19.00 -11.82 -7.97
N LEU A 90 -17.67 -11.79 -8.07
CA LEU A 90 -16.91 -12.35 -9.19
C LEU A 90 -16.64 -13.87 -9.08
N ASP A 91 -16.93 -14.48 -7.94
CA ASP A 91 -16.92 -15.94 -7.76
C ASP A 91 -18.21 -16.58 -8.28
N GLN A 92 -19.27 -15.79 -8.47
CA GLN A 92 -20.50 -16.26 -9.12
C GLN A 92 -20.21 -16.66 -10.58
N SER A 93 -21.09 -17.49 -11.15
CA SER A 93 -21.00 -18.00 -12.53
C SER A 93 -21.28 -16.92 -13.59
N LEU A 94 -20.59 -15.78 -13.51
CA LEU A 94 -20.66 -14.70 -14.47
C LEU A 94 -19.90 -15.07 -15.74
N LYS A 95 -20.55 -14.96 -16.90
CA LYS A 95 -19.92 -15.14 -18.22
C LYS A 95 -18.77 -14.13 -18.46
N THR A 96 -18.84 -12.96 -17.83
CA THR A 96 -17.88 -11.85 -17.95
C THR A 96 -16.74 -11.88 -16.94
N LYS A 97 -16.64 -12.91 -16.08
CA LYS A 97 -15.66 -12.96 -14.97
C LYS A 97 -14.21 -12.78 -15.42
N SER A 98 -13.84 -13.33 -16.57
CA SER A 98 -12.46 -13.23 -17.09
C SER A 98 -12.10 -11.79 -17.48
N LEU A 99 -13.00 -11.12 -18.20
CA LEU A 99 -12.84 -9.73 -18.60
C LEU A 99 -12.80 -8.79 -17.38
N LEU A 100 -13.72 -8.98 -16.42
CA LEU A 100 -13.74 -8.17 -15.21
C LEU A 100 -12.45 -8.34 -14.38
N ARG A 101 -11.96 -9.57 -14.22
CA ARG A 101 -10.67 -9.83 -13.55
C ARG A 101 -9.51 -9.12 -14.25
N ALA A 102 -9.47 -9.14 -15.57
CA ALA A 102 -8.45 -8.43 -16.34
C ALA A 102 -8.53 -6.91 -16.11
N LEU A 103 -9.73 -6.31 -16.22
CA LEU A 103 -9.95 -4.88 -16.00
C LEU A 103 -9.54 -4.43 -14.59
N PHE A 104 -9.87 -5.20 -13.56
CA PHE A 104 -9.45 -4.89 -12.19
C PHE A 104 -7.95 -5.07 -11.95
N TYR A 105 -7.25 -5.86 -12.78
CA TYR A 105 -5.81 -6.10 -12.66
C TYR A 105 -4.96 -5.10 -13.44
N ILE A 106 -5.46 -4.54 -14.54
CA ILE A 106 -4.76 -3.55 -15.38
C ILE A 106 -4.09 -2.44 -14.54
N PRO A 107 -4.75 -1.79 -13.57
CA PRO A 107 -4.14 -0.72 -12.78
C PRO A 107 -2.83 -1.12 -12.08
N ASN A 108 -2.72 -2.38 -11.64
CA ASN A 108 -1.54 -2.88 -10.94
C ASN A 108 -0.35 -3.14 -11.86
N VAL A 109 -0.60 -3.35 -13.16
CA VAL A 109 0.47 -3.56 -14.15
C VAL A 109 1.12 -2.23 -14.53
N ILE A 110 0.39 -1.12 -14.38
CA ILE A 110 0.90 0.22 -14.65
C ILE A 110 1.94 0.59 -13.57
N PRO A 111 3.15 1.03 -13.95
CA PRO A 111 4.13 1.51 -12.99
C PRO A 111 3.56 2.64 -12.11
N THR A 112 3.82 2.60 -10.80
CA THR A 112 3.29 3.60 -9.85
C THR A 112 3.56 5.04 -10.26
N VAL A 113 4.77 5.32 -10.76
CA VAL A 113 5.14 6.66 -11.24
C VAL A 113 4.27 7.09 -12.42
N VAL A 114 4.03 6.20 -13.39
CA VAL A 114 3.19 6.48 -14.56
C VAL A 114 1.74 6.72 -14.13
N ALA A 115 1.20 5.87 -13.26
CA ALA A 115 -0.14 6.04 -12.71
C ALA A 115 -0.28 7.39 -11.99
N ALA A 116 0.72 7.79 -11.21
CA ALA A 116 0.73 9.09 -10.52
C ALA A 116 0.69 10.27 -11.50
N PHE A 117 1.46 10.22 -12.61
CA PHE A 117 1.41 11.26 -13.64
C PHE A 117 0.05 11.34 -14.34
N VAL A 118 -0.53 10.19 -14.70
CA VAL A 118 -1.86 10.12 -15.34
C VAL A 118 -2.92 10.74 -14.41
N TRP A 119 -2.93 10.34 -13.14
CA TRP A 119 -3.86 10.91 -12.17
C TRP A 119 -3.61 12.39 -11.90
N ARG A 120 -2.35 12.83 -11.84
CA ARG A 120 -2.01 14.26 -11.72
C ARG A 120 -2.59 15.08 -12.87
N TYR A 121 -2.52 14.57 -14.10
CA TYR A 121 -3.10 15.24 -15.25
C TYR A 121 -4.64 15.27 -15.20
N ILE A 122 -5.28 14.15 -14.83
CA ILE A 122 -6.74 14.04 -14.72
C ILE A 122 -7.29 14.98 -13.63
N LEU A 123 -6.56 15.12 -12.52
CA LEU A 123 -6.97 15.83 -11.31
C LEU A 123 -6.43 17.25 -11.22
N ASP A 124 -5.76 17.74 -12.27
CA ASP A 124 -5.24 19.10 -12.33
C ASP A 124 -6.35 20.12 -12.08
N SER A 125 -6.09 21.10 -11.21
CA SER A 125 -7.09 22.05 -10.74
C SER A 125 -7.58 23.00 -11.85
N ASN A 126 -6.73 23.31 -12.84
CA ASN A 126 -7.02 24.29 -13.88
C ASN A 126 -7.45 23.65 -15.21
N THR A 127 -6.82 22.54 -15.57
CA THR A 127 -6.94 21.91 -16.90
C THR A 127 -7.45 20.48 -16.86
N GLY A 128 -7.63 19.92 -15.65
CA GLY A 128 -7.96 18.52 -15.42
C GLY A 128 -9.28 18.10 -16.03
N LEU A 129 -9.27 16.89 -16.59
CA LEU A 129 -10.43 16.26 -17.20
C LEU A 129 -11.58 16.07 -16.20
N LEU A 130 -11.26 15.76 -14.94
CA LEU A 130 -12.29 15.50 -13.93
C LEU A 130 -13.07 16.77 -13.58
N ASN A 131 -12.38 17.89 -13.34
CA ASN A 131 -13.03 19.16 -13.05
C ASN A 131 -13.88 19.63 -14.23
N LYS A 132 -13.36 19.51 -15.48
CA LYS A 132 -14.14 19.84 -16.69
C LYS A 132 -15.43 19.03 -16.79
N ALA A 133 -15.33 17.71 -16.63
CA ALA A 133 -16.49 16.82 -16.65
C ALA A 133 -17.50 17.15 -15.54
N MET A 134 -17.02 17.52 -14.35
CA MET A 134 -17.90 17.89 -13.24
C MET A 134 -18.64 19.22 -13.48
N VAL A 135 -17.97 20.22 -14.05
CA VAL A 135 -18.60 21.49 -14.43
C VAL A 135 -19.68 21.26 -15.48
N GLU A 136 -19.40 20.43 -16.49
CA GLU A 136 -20.34 20.13 -17.57
C GLU A 136 -21.57 19.33 -17.08
N LEU A 137 -21.36 18.38 -16.17
CA LEU A 137 -22.44 17.50 -15.67
C LEU A 137 -23.27 18.12 -14.54
N PHE A 138 -22.64 18.89 -13.65
CA PHE A 138 -23.27 19.35 -12.40
C PHE A 138 -23.36 20.88 -12.28
N GLY A 139 -22.81 21.64 -13.22
CA GLY A 139 -22.90 23.11 -13.24
C GLY A 139 -22.21 23.82 -12.08
N SER A 140 -21.42 23.13 -11.25
CA SER A 140 -20.74 23.74 -10.10
C SER A 140 -19.57 24.60 -10.59
N GLY A 141 -19.70 25.93 -10.48
CA GLY A 141 -18.76 26.92 -10.99
C GLY A 141 -17.41 27.03 -10.27
N SER A 142 -17.00 26.04 -9.47
CA SER A 142 -15.69 26.03 -8.80
C SER A 142 -14.97 24.70 -9.02
N SER A 143 -13.77 24.78 -9.60
CA SER A 143 -12.86 23.63 -9.71
C SER A 143 -12.49 23.11 -8.33
N ILE A 144 -12.61 21.79 -8.12
CA ILE A 144 -12.16 21.17 -6.88
C ILE A 144 -10.64 21.03 -6.93
N LEU A 145 -9.99 21.47 -5.85
CA LEU A 145 -8.54 21.41 -5.67
C LEU A 145 -8.12 20.04 -5.14
N TRP A 146 -8.27 18.99 -5.96
CA TRP A 146 -8.07 17.58 -5.56
C TRP A 146 -6.71 17.27 -4.94
N LEU A 147 -5.65 17.95 -5.42
CA LEU A 147 -4.27 17.77 -4.99
C LEU A 147 -3.75 18.97 -4.18
N ASP A 148 -4.36 20.14 -4.35
CA ASP A 148 -3.88 21.39 -3.76
C ASP A 148 -4.61 21.73 -2.44
N SER A 149 -5.75 21.11 -2.16
CA SER A 149 -6.49 21.30 -0.90
C SER A 149 -6.13 20.23 0.14
N PRO A 150 -5.78 20.62 1.38
CA PRO A 150 -5.58 19.71 2.51
C PRO A 150 -6.79 18.81 2.81
N ASP A 151 -8.00 19.27 2.48
CA ASP A 151 -9.24 18.54 2.75
C ASP A 151 -9.43 17.36 1.80
N TYR A 152 -8.97 17.48 0.54
CA TYR A 152 -9.19 16.47 -0.50
C TYR A 152 -7.97 15.62 -0.78
N VAL A 153 -6.75 16.18 -0.67
CA VAL A 153 -5.50 15.52 -1.09
C VAL A 153 -5.30 14.14 -0.45
N VAL A 154 -5.62 14.00 0.83
CA VAL A 154 -5.48 12.74 1.56
C VAL A 154 -6.42 11.67 1.00
N TYR A 155 -7.68 12.01 0.76
CA TYR A 155 -8.69 11.10 0.20
C TYR A 155 -8.40 10.75 -1.26
N THR A 156 -7.93 11.73 -2.05
CA THR A 156 -7.51 11.55 -3.44
C THR A 156 -6.36 10.53 -3.55
N ILE A 157 -5.29 10.71 -2.76
CA ILE A 157 -4.14 9.78 -2.73
C ILE A 157 -4.59 8.38 -2.29
N ILE A 158 -5.44 8.33 -1.27
CA ILE A 158 -6.06 7.10 -0.79
C ILE A 158 -6.80 6.37 -1.92
N PHE A 159 -7.61 7.08 -2.70
CA PHE A 159 -8.40 6.51 -3.78
C PHE A 159 -7.50 5.93 -4.87
N ILE A 160 -6.52 6.71 -5.33
CA ILE A 160 -5.57 6.29 -6.37
C ILE A 160 -4.79 5.03 -5.95
N THR A 161 -4.29 5.01 -4.70
CA THR A 161 -3.54 3.87 -4.19
C THR A 161 -4.41 2.62 -4.00
N VAL A 162 -5.68 2.79 -3.65
CA VAL A 162 -6.64 1.68 -3.53
C VAL A 162 -7.02 1.12 -4.89
N TRP A 163 -7.25 2.00 -5.87
CA TRP A 163 -7.52 1.66 -7.27
C TRP A 163 -6.36 0.85 -7.87
N GLN A 164 -5.12 1.31 -7.68
CA GLN A 164 -3.95 0.61 -8.20
C GLN A 164 -3.77 -0.78 -7.56
N MET A 165 -4.02 -0.91 -6.26
CA MET A 165 -3.83 -2.17 -5.50
C MET A 165 -5.08 -3.06 -5.47
N TRP A 166 -6.13 -2.75 -6.24
CA TRP A 166 -7.41 -3.47 -6.16
C TRP A 166 -7.31 -4.91 -6.69
N GLY A 167 -6.76 -5.08 -7.89
CA GLY A 167 -6.72 -6.35 -8.62
C GLY A 167 -6.02 -7.51 -7.90
N PRO A 168 -4.78 -7.34 -7.39
CA PRO A 168 -4.05 -8.44 -6.75
C PRO A 168 -4.77 -8.99 -5.53
N ILE A 169 -5.32 -8.11 -4.70
CA ILE A 169 -6.01 -8.49 -3.47
C ILE A 169 -7.33 -9.20 -3.78
N LEU A 170 -8.07 -8.71 -4.78
CA LEU A 170 -9.27 -9.36 -5.28
C LEU A 170 -8.98 -10.79 -5.76
N ILE A 171 -7.87 -11.01 -6.47
CA ILE A 171 -7.45 -12.34 -6.94
C ILE A 171 -7.08 -13.26 -5.78
N ILE A 172 -6.38 -12.75 -4.76
CA ILE A 172 -6.06 -13.53 -3.55
C ILE A 172 -7.36 -13.97 -2.86
N TYR A 173 -8.34 -13.09 -2.74
CA TYR A 173 -9.65 -13.44 -2.17
C TYR A 173 -10.43 -14.43 -3.01
N LEU A 174 -10.43 -14.28 -4.33
CA LEU A 174 -11.02 -15.27 -5.23
C LEU A 174 -10.34 -16.63 -5.10
N ALA A 175 -9.00 -16.68 -5.08
CA ALA A 175 -8.25 -17.92 -4.91
C ALA A 175 -8.56 -18.59 -3.56
N ALA A 176 -8.66 -17.80 -2.48
CA ALA A 176 -9.06 -18.29 -1.17
C ALA A 176 -10.50 -18.85 -1.16
N LEU A 177 -11.45 -18.15 -1.79
CA LEU A 177 -12.85 -18.61 -1.91
C LEU A 177 -12.96 -19.89 -2.73
N GLN A 178 -12.16 -20.03 -3.79
CA GLN A 178 -12.15 -21.18 -4.70
C GLN A 178 -11.38 -22.39 -4.14
N GLY A 179 -10.44 -22.16 -3.21
CA GLY A 179 -9.70 -23.22 -2.52
C GLY A 179 -10.51 -23.97 -1.46
N VAL A 180 -11.71 -23.50 -1.09
CA VAL A 180 -12.58 -24.20 -0.13
C VAL A 180 -13.15 -25.46 -0.79
N PRO A 181 -12.94 -26.66 -0.20
CA PRO A 181 -13.42 -27.92 -0.75
C PRO A 181 -14.91 -27.88 -1.07
N HIS A 182 -15.29 -28.45 -2.22
CA HIS A 182 -16.66 -28.37 -2.75
C HIS A 182 -17.72 -28.95 -1.80
N GLU A 183 -17.31 -29.87 -0.92
CA GLU A 183 -18.14 -30.52 0.11
C GLU A 183 -18.66 -29.55 1.17
N MET A 184 -17.93 -28.47 1.46
CA MET A 184 -18.38 -27.43 2.40
C MET A 184 -19.20 -26.32 1.72
N ARG A 185 -19.23 -26.27 0.38
CA ARG A 185 -19.92 -25.23 -0.40
C ARG A 185 -21.38 -25.59 -0.71
N LYS A 186 -21.80 -26.84 -0.51
CA LYS A 186 -23.19 -27.32 -0.67
C LYS A 186 -23.79 -27.68 0.70
N ARG A 187 -24.15 -26.67 1.49
CA ARG A 187 -25.16 -26.78 2.55
C ARG A 187 -26.01 -25.52 2.55
#